data_AF-A0A6B2DHY1-F1
#
_entry.id   AF-A0A6B2DHY1-F1
#
_cell.length_a   1.000
_cell.length_b   1.000
_cell.length_c   1.000
_cell.angle_alpha   90.00
_cell.angle_beta   90.00
_cell.angle_gamma   90.00
#
_symmetry.space_group_name_H-M   'P 1'
#
loop_
_entity.id
_entity.type
_entity.pdbx_description
1 polymer ?
#
loop_
_entity_poly.entity_id
_entity_poly.type
_entity_poly.pdbx_seq_one_letter_code
_entity_poly.pdbx_strand_id
1 'polypeptide(L)'
;ARLLRALLPADTEVAGLLALLLVHQARRATRTDSAGRLLRLEDQDRARWDAALIAEADRLVVEALKSGPPGRFSVQAAIAALHAQAPSYAETDWPQILVLYDVLLGLWPSPVVALNRAVALSMVDGPAAALAEVARLEAGGRLAGYRYLPATKADLLHRLGRDAEAADAYRAALELSDNAVEQEFLAARLSGA
;
A
#
# COMPACT_ATOMS: atom_id res chain seq x y z
N ALA A 1 -4.86 17.59 -9.29
CA ALA A 1 -6.21 17.01 -9.42
C ALA A 1 -7.35 17.99 -9.18
N ARG A 2 -7.27 18.95 -8.23
CA ARG A 2 -8.37 19.92 -8.00
C ARG A 2 -8.80 20.69 -9.26
N LEU A 3 -7.84 21.20 -10.06
CA LEU A 3 -8.14 21.84 -11.34
C LEU A 3 -8.86 20.91 -12.32
N LEU A 4 -8.42 19.65 -12.44
CA LEU A 4 -9.09 18.65 -13.27
C LEU A 4 -10.53 18.41 -12.78
N ARG A 5 -10.76 18.30 -11.46
CA ARG A 5 -12.09 18.12 -10.89
C ARG A 5 -13.02 19.31 -11.16
N ALA A 6 -12.47 20.51 -11.26
CA ALA A 6 -13.23 21.70 -11.64
C ALA A 6 -13.59 21.72 -13.13
N LEU A 7 -12.69 21.28 -14.00
CA LEU A 7 -12.89 21.24 -15.45
C LEU A 7 -13.76 20.04 -15.91
N LEU A 8 -13.70 18.92 -15.19
CA LEU A 8 -14.39 17.66 -15.52
C LEU A 8 -15.21 17.17 -14.32
N PRO A 9 -16.30 17.86 -13.95
CA PRO A 9 -16.95 17.63 -12.67
C PRO A 9 -17.80 16.36 -12.59
N ALA A 10 -18.11 15.73 -13.73
CA ALA A 10 -18.85 14.48 -13.81
C ALA A 10 -17.93 13.25 -14.02
N ASP A 11 -16.62 13.46 -14.17
CA ASP A 11 -15.66 12.39 -14.38
C ASP A 11 -15.29 11.72 -13.04
N THR A 12 -15.72 10.47 -12.89
CA THR A 12 -15.53 9.69 -11.66
C THR A 12 -14.07 9.33 -11.39
N GLU A 13 -13.26 9.16 -12.43
CA GLU A 13 -11.83 8.86 -12.29
C GLU A 13 -11.03 10.09 -11.88
N VAL A 14 -11.45 11.28 -12.30
CA VAL A 14 -10.90 12.54 -11.79
C VAL A 14 -11.25 12.72 -10.31
N ALA A 15 -12.46 12.37 -9.89
CA ALA A 15 -12.86 12.36 -8.48
C ALA A 15 -12.03 11.35 -7.66
N GLY A 16 -11.88 10.12 -8.16
CA GLY A 16 -11.04 9.08 -7.56
C GLY A 16 -9.57 9.49 -7.45
N LEU A 17 -9.00 10.09 -8.50
CA LEU A 17 -7.63 10.59 -8.46
C LEU A 17 -7.46 11.71 -7.43
N LEU A 18 -8.42 12.63 -7.34
CA LEU A 18 -8.38 13.67 -6.31
C LEU A 18 -8.45 13.05 -4.91
N ALA A 19 -9.38 12.14 -4.67
CA ALA A 19 -9.52 11.45 -3.40
C ALA A 19 -8.22 10.74 -2.98
N LEU A 20 -7.60 9.99 -3.88
CA LEU A 20 -6.33 9.30 -3.64
C LEU A 20 -5.23 10.28 -3.20
N LEU A 21 -5.10 11.42 -3.90
CA LEU A 21 -4.10 12.43 -3.56
C LEU A 21 -4.41 13.12 -2.22
N LEU A 22 -5.68 13.35 -1.88
CA LEU A 22 -6.09 13.93 -0.61
C LEU A 22 -5.73 12.99 0.56
N VAL A 23 -6.02 11.69 0.46
CA VAL A 23 -5.62 10.71 1.47
C VAL A 23 -4.10 10.69 1.64
N HIS A 24 -3.36 10.71 0.54
CA HIS A 24 -1.90 10.75 0.59
C HIS A 24 -1.36 12.02 1.25
N GLN A 25 -2.00 13.16 1.01
CA GLN A 25 -1.65 14.44 1.60
C GLN A 25 -1.99 14.49 3.09
N ALA A 26 -3.13 13.92 3.50
CA ALA A 26 -3.61 13.95 4.88
C ALA A 26 -2.60 13.40 5.90
N ARG A 27 -1.84 12.38 5.50
CA ARG A 27 -0.80 11.73 6.32
C ARG A 27 0.62 12.21 6.03
N ARG A 28 0.83 13.22 5.17
CA ARG A 28 2.16 13.59 4.68
C ARG A 28 3.13 13.92 5.82
N ALA A 29 2.65 14.60 6.87
CA ALA A 29 3.45 15.05 8.00
C ALA A 29 3.89 13.93 8.96
N THR A 30 3.37 12.71 8.79
CA THR A 30 3.61 11.57 9.70
C THR A 30 4.35 10.42 9.02
N ARG A 31 4.82 10.61 7.78
CA ARG A 31 5.56 9.57 7.04
C ARG A 31 7.00 9.38 7.50
N THR A 32 7.52 10.33 8.26
CA THR A 32 8.87 10.29 8.81
C THR A 32 8.85 10.66 10.28
N ASP A 33 9.80 10.13 11.03
CA ASP A 33 10.05 10.55 12.41
C ASP A 33 10.85 11.86 12.49
N SER A 34 11.20 12.27 13.71
CA SER A 34 11.99 13.48 13.98
C SER A 34 13.42 13.41 13.44
N ALA A 35 13.94 12.21 13.17
CA ALA A 35 15.24 11.99 12.53
C ALA A 35 15.14 11.91 11.00
N GLY A 36 13.93 12.03 10.43
CA GLY A 36 13.70 11.92 8.99
C GLY A 36 13.61 10.49 8.47
N ARG A 37 13.60 9.47 9.34
CA ARG A 37 13.50 8.06 8.95
C ARG A 37 12.08 7.73 8.53
N LEU A 38 11.93 6.89 7.51
CA LEU A 38 10.61 6.44 7.04
C LEU A 38 9.89 5.63 8.12
N LEU A 39 8.61 5.95 8.31
CA LEU A 39 7.69 5.23 9.19
C LEU A 39 6.76 4.35 8.36
N ARG A 40 6.61 3.07 8.78
CA ARG A 40 5.60 2.18 8.22
C ARG A 40 4.22 2.74 8.54
N LEU A 41 3.21 2.37 7.76
CA LEU A 41 1.85 2.87 7.95
C LEU A 41 1.30 2.59 9.36
N GLU A 42 1.68 1.47 9.97
CA GLU A 42 1.32 1.11 11.34
C GLU A 42 2.00 1.97 12.42
N ASP A 43 3.16 2.56 12.11
CA ASP A 43 3.94 3.39 13.03
C ASP A 43 3.62 4.89 12.90
N GLN A 44 2.78 5.29 11.94
CA GLN A 44 2.41 6.69 11.74
C GLN A 44 1.35 7.12 12.76
N ASP A 45 1.59 8.26 13.40
CA ASP A 45 0.63 8.86 14.33
C ASP A 45 -0.64 9.35 13.61
N ARG A 46 -1.68 8.53 13.65
CA ARG A 46 -2.97 8.80 13.00
C ARG A 46 -3.71 10.00 13.59
N ALA A 47 -3.45 10.36 14.86
CA ALA A 47 -4.08 11.52 15.49
C ALA A 47 -3.61 12.84 14.86
N ARG A 48 -2.49 12.82 14.13
CA ARG A 48 -1.93 13.96 13.40
C ARG A 48 -2.34 14.01 11.93
N TRP A 49 -3.19 13.09 11.47
CA TRP A 49 -3.68 13.10 10.10
C TRP A 49 -4.72 14.20 9.91
N ASP A 50 -4.72 14.83 8.74
CA ASP A 50 -5.69 15.87 8.40
C ASP A 50 -7.09 15.26 8.16
N ALA A 51 -7.92 15.32 9.20
CA ALA A 51 -9.28 14.79 9.18
C ALA A 51 -10.17 15.47 8.13
N ALA A 52 -9.91 16.73 7.78
CA ALA A 52 -10.70 17.44 6.77
C ALA A 52 -10.38 16.92 5.36
N LEU A 53 -9.10 16.66 5.06
CA LEU A 53 -8.70 16.04 3.79
C LEU A 53 -9.22 14.61 3.67
N ILE A 54 -9.23 13.82 4.75
CA ILE A 54 -9.81 12.47 4.78
C ILE A 54 -11.31 12.54 4.50
N ALA A 55 -12.06 13.38 5.23
CA ALA A 55 -13.50 13.52 5.03
C ALA A 55 -13.88 14.04 3.62
N GLU A 56 -13.03 14.86 3.00
CA GLU A 56 -13.21 15.23 1.60
C GLU A 56 -12.95 14.06 0.64
N ALA A 57 -11.87 13.31 0.84
CA ALA A 57 -11.56 12.14 0.03
C ALA A 57 -12.68 11.10 0.09
N ASP A 58 -13.23 10.85 1.28
CA ASP A 58 -14.29 9.87 1.49
C ASP A 58 -15.55 10.20 0.69
N ARG A 59 -15.95 11.47 0.68
CA ARG A 59 -17.09 11.92 -0.14
C ARG A 59 -16.85 11.69 -1.63
N LEU A 60 -15.63 11.97 -2.10
CA LEU A 60 -15.24 11.76 -3.50
C LEU A 60 -15.15 10.27 -3.87
N VAL A 61 -14.70 9.41 -2.95
CA VAL A 61 -14.71 7.94 -3.16
C VAL A 61 -16.15 7.44 -3.29
N VAL A 62 -17.03 7.84 -2.38
CA VAL A 62 -18.46 7.43 -2.41
C VAL A 62 -19.14 7.93 -3.69
N GLU A 63 -18.84 9.16 -4.11
CA GLU A 63 -19.32 9.71 -5.38
C GLU A 63 -18.83 8.87 -6.57
N ALA A 64 -17.53 8.62 -6.66
CA ALA A 64 -16.93 7.90 -7.78
C ALA A 64 -17.45 6.46 -7.90
N LEU A 65 -17.63 5.76 -6.79
CA LEU A 65 -18.11 4.37 -6.77
C LEU A 65 -19.62 4.23 -7.03
N LYS A 66 -20.43 5.27 -6.79
CA LYS A 66 -21.89 5.24 -7.03
C LYS A 66 -22.29 5.61 -8.45
N SER A 67 -21.41 6.29 -9.19
CA SER A 67 -21.73 6.89 -10.49
C SER A 67 -21.46 5.99 -11.70
N GLY A 68 -21.17 4.70 -11.50
CA GLY A 68 -20.97 3.72 -12.57
C GLY A 68 -19.92 2.66 -12.23
N PRO A 69 -19.48 1.86 -13.22
CA PRO A 69 -18.38 0.93 -13.03
C PRO A 69 -17.13 1.68 -12.53
N PRO A 70 -16.44 1.17 -11.49
CA PRO A 70 -15.29 1.86 -10.93
C PRO A 70 -14.10 1.80 -11.87
N GLY A 71 -13.38 2.91 -12.00
CA GLY A 71 -12.08 2.93 -12.68
C GLY A 71 -10.91 2.74 -11.71
N ARG A 72 -9.69 2.74 -12.26
CA ARG A 72 -8.46 2.42 -11.51
C ARG A 72 -8.24 3.34 -10.31
N PHE A 73 -8.46 4.64 -10.47
CA PHE A 73 -8.16 5.61 -9.43
C PHE A 73 -9.25 5.61 -8.35
N SER A 74 -10.49 5.36 -8.73
CA SER A 74 -11.60 5.18 -7.79
C SER A 74 -11.34 4.01 -6.84
N VAL A 75 -10.88 2.87 -7.37
CA VAL A 75 -10.54 1.69 -6.55
C VAL A 75 -9.30 1.94 -5.70
N GLN A 76 -8.24 2.53 -6.25
CA GLN A 76 -7.05 2.90 -5.47
C GLN A 76 -7.37 3.87 -4.34
N ALA A 77 -8.24 4.85 -4.59
CA ALA A 77 -8.70 5.79 -3.57
C ALA A 77 -9.50 5.10 -2.47
N ALA A 78 -10.37 4.14 -2.82
CA ALA A 78 -11.11 3.35 -1.85
C ALA A 78 -10.18 2.54 -0.93
N ILE A 79 -9.16 1.87 -1.49
CA ILE A 79 -8.13 1.16 -0.71
C ILE A 79 -7.41 2.12 0.24
N ALA A 80 -6.99 3.28 -0.26
CA ALA A 80 -6.30 4.28 0.56
C ALA A 80 -7.21 4.85 1.67
N ALA A 81 -8.48 5.10 1.37
CA ALA A 81 -9.47 5.61 2.32
C ALA A 81 -9.71 4.61 3.47
N LEU A 82 -9.83 3.32 3.19
CA LEU A 82 -10.00 2.30 4.24
C LEU A 82 -8.83 2.29 5.23
N HIS A 83 -7.60 2.48 4.74
CA HIS A 83 -6.47 2.68 5.64
C HIS A 83 -6.58 3.95 6.48
N ALA A 84 -7.03 5.05 5.85
CA ALA A 84 -7.10 6.37 6.49
C ALA A 84 -8.19 6.47 7.56
N GLN A 85 -9.30 5.76 7.36
CA GLN A 85 -10.48 5.77 8.24
C GLN A 85 -10.33 4.87 9.46
N ALA A 86 -9.51 3.82 9.36
CA ALA A 86 -9.37 2.87 10.45
C ALA A 86 -8.79 3.54 11.71
N PRO A 87 -9.30 3.25 12.93
CA PRO A 87 -8.76 3.81 14.16
C PRO A 87 -7.30 3.40 14.39
N SER A 88 -6.93 2.20 13.95
CA SER A 88 -5.58 1.65 14.02
C SER A 88 -5.26 0.82 12.77
N TYR A 89 -4.00 0.42 12.62
CA TYR A 89 -3.60 -0.47 11.53
C TYR A 89 -4.23 -1.88 11.67
N ALA A 90 -4.33 -2.37 12.90
CA ALA A 90 -4.95 -3.67 13.19
C ALA A 90 -6.46 -3.67 12.87
N GLU A 91 -7.13 -2.54 13.04
CA GLU A 91 -8.57 -2.36 12.75
C GLU A 91 -8.85 -1.94 11.30
N THR A 92 -7.86 -1.98 10.42
CA THR A 92 -8.10 -1.78 8.98
C THR A 92 -8.98 -2.91 8.45
N ASP A 93 -9.96 -2.59 7.60
CA ASP A 93 -10.81 -3.58 6.93
C ASP A 93 -10.03 -4.29 5.81
N TRP A 94 -9.13 -5.20 6.22
CA TRP A 94 -8.30 -6.00 5.34
C TRP A 94 -9.12 -6.90 4.38
N PRO A 95 -10.21 -7.55 4.82
CA PRO A 95 -11.08 -8.29 3.89
C PRO A 95 -11.61 -7.40 2.76
N GLN A 96 -12.08 -6.19 3.06
CA GLN A 96 -12.55 -5.27 2.02
C GLN A 96 -11.41 -4.78 1.12
N ILE A 97 -10.23 -4.48 1.68
CA ILE A 97 -9.04 -4.11 0.89
C ILE A 97 -8.63 -5.24 -0.06
N LEU A 98 -8.67 -6.49 0.37
CA LEU A 98 -8.35 -7.64 -0.48
C LEU A 98 -9.32 -7.74 -1.67
N VAL A 99 -10.63 -7.59 -1.43
CA VAL A 99 -11.64 -7.55 -2.49
C VAL A 99 -11.40 -6.38 -3.45
N LEU A 100 -11.06 -5.20 -2.95
CA LEU A 100 -10.74 -4.05 -3.80
C LEU A 100 -9.48 -4.28 -4.64
N TYR A 101 -8.49 -5.01 -4.11
CA TYR A 101 -7.33 -5.43 -4.91
C TYR A 101 -7.69 -6.45 -5.99
N ASP A 102 -8.63 -7.38 -5.73
CA ASP A 102 -9.16 -8.28 -6.76
C ASP A 102 -9.82 -7.48 -7.91
N VAL A 103 -10.65 -6.49 -7.56
CA VAL A 103 -11.27 -5.59 -8.55
C VAL A 103 -10.20 -4.80 -9.31
N LEU A 104 -9.22 -4.22 -8.61
CA LEU A 104 -8.15 -3.44 -9.23
C LEU A 104 -7.30 -4.30 -10.18
N LEU A 105 -7.03 -5.56 -9.83
CA LEU A 105 -6.26 -6.47 -10.66
C LEU A 105 -7.02 -6.84 -11.94
N GLY A 106 -8.35 -6.98 -11.87
CA GLY A 106 -9.20 -7.17 -13.04
C GLY A 106 -9.22 -5.96 -13.97
N LEU A 107 -9.23 -4.74 -13.42
CA LEU A 107 -9.19 -3.49 -14.18
C LEU A 107 -7.79 -3.16 -14.73
N TRP A 108 -6.74 -3.50 -13.98
CA TRP A 108 -5.35 -3.17 -14.27
C TRP A 108 -4.42 -4.33 -13.89
N PRO A 109 -4.20 -5.30 -14.80
CA PRO A 109 -3.39 -6.51 -14.57
C PRO A 109 -1.88 -6.23 -14.44
N SER A 110 -1.49 -5.56 -13.36
CA SER A 110 -0.12 -5.18 -13.05
C SER A 110 0.50 -6.10 -12.01
N PRO A 111 1.76 -6.54 -12.19
CA PRO A 111 2.45 -7.36 -11.20
C PRO A 111 2.68 -6.59 -9.88
N VAL A 112 2.75 -5.25 -9.92
CA VAL A 112 2.81 -4.42 -8.71
C VAL A 112 1.48 -4.45 -7.95
N VAL A 113 0.35 -4.45 -8.67
CA VAL A 113 -0.97 -4.61 -8.03
C VAL A 113 -1.10 -6.01 -7.42
N ALA A 114 -0.64 -7.04 -8.11
CA ALA A 114 -0.62 -8.40 -7.58
C ALA A 114 0.27 -8.55 -6.33
N LEU A 115 1.42 -7.88 -6.28
CA LEU A 115 2.26 -7.86 -5.07
C LEU A 115 1.55 -7.15 -3.91
N ASN A 116 0.95 -5.99 -4.15
CA ASN A 116 0.21 -5.26 -3.11
C ASN A 116 -1.01 -6.06 -2.61
N ARG A 117 -1.68 -6.81 -3.49
CA ARG A 117 -2.73 -7.76 -3.13
C ARG A 117 -2.22 -8.86 -2.21
N ALA A 118 -1.03 -9.43 -2.48
CA ALA A 118 -0.44 -10.45 -1.61
C ALA A 118 -0.19 -9.91 -0.19
N VAL A 119 0.16 -8.63 -0.04
CA VAL A 119 0.25 -7.99 1.29
C VAL A 119 -1.11 -7.97 1.99
N ALA A 120 -2.18 -7.58 1.30
CA ALA A 120 -3.54 -7.63 1.86
C ALA A 120 -3.96 -9.06 2.23
N LEU A 121 -3.67 -10.05 1.37
CA LEU A 121 -3.91 -11.47 1.64
C LEU A 121 -3.19 -11.92 2.92
N SER A 122 -1.97 -11.42 3.17
CA SER A 122 -1.22 -11.76 4.39
C SER A 122 -1.92 -11.34 5.68
N MET A 123 -2.80 -10.35 5.61
CA MET A 123 -3.56 -9.82 6.73
C MET A 123 -4.90 -10.55 6.92
N VAL A 124 -5.39 -11.22 5.89
CA VAL A 124 -6.66 -11.97 5.91
C VAL A 124 -6.42 -13.47 6.12
N ASP A 125 -5.61 -14.09 5.26
CA ASP A 125 -5.36 -15.53 5.24
C ASP A 125 -3.98 -15.91 5.82
N GLY A 126 -3.22 -14.90 6.26
CA GLY A 126 -1.95 -15.07 6.94
C GLY A 126 -0.72 -15.11 6.00
N PRO A 127 0.49 -14.99 6.59
CA PRO A 127 1.72 -14.78 5.84
C PRO A 127 2.11 -15.95 4.93
N ALA A 128 1.73 -17.19 5.26
CA ALA A 128 2.01 -18.35 4.43
C ALA A 128 1.27 -18.32 3.08
N ALA A 129 -0.01 -17.90 3.08
CA ALA A 129 -0.81 -17.77 1.86
C ALA A 129 -0.23 -16.68 0.93
N ALA A 130 0.12 -15.53 1.51
CA ALA A 130 0.76 -14.44 0.79
C ALA A 130 2.13 -14.83 0.20
N LEU A 131 2.96 -15.56 0.98
CA LEU A 131 4.27 -16.00 0.53
C LEU A 131 4.18 -16.91 -0.70
N ALA A 132 3.14 -17.75 -0.80
CA ALA A 132 2.89 -18.56 -1.98
C ALA A 132 2.54 -17.70 -3.22
N GLU A 133 1.83 -16.58 -3.07
CA GLU A 133 1.60 -15.64 -4.18
C GLU A 133 2.88 -14.93 -4.60
N VAL A 134 3.66 -14.47 -3.63
CA VAL A 134 4.96 -13.82 -3.87
C VAL A 134 5.90 -14.75 -4.63
N ALA A 135 5.97 -16.03 -4.26
CA ALA A 135 6.78 -17.02 -4.98
C ALA A 135 6.34 -17.20 -6.44
N ARG A 136 5.03 -17.14 -6.73
CA ARG A 136 4.53 -17.16 -8.11
C ARG A 136 4.93 -15.90 -8.88
N LEU A 137 4.90 -14.73 -8.24
CA LEU A 137 5.34 -13.46 -8.84
C LEU A 137 6.85 -13.46 -9.13
N GLU A 138 7.66 -14.00 -8.21
CA GLU A 138 9.10 -14.21 -8.41
C GLU A 138 9.37 -15.10 -9.61
N ALA A 139 8.70 -16.26 -9.70
CA ALA A 139 8.86 -17.21 -10.80
C ALA A 139 8.45 -16.62 -12.17
N GLY A 140 7.51 -15.66 -12.17
CA GLY A 140 7.08 -14.97 -13.38
C GLY A 140 8.05 -13.92 -13.91
N GLY A 141 9.08 -13.51 -13.14
CA GLY A 141 10.17 -12.62 -13.58
C GLY A 141 9.78 -11.16 -13.89
N ARG A 142 8.48 -10.81 -13.94
CA ARG A 142 7.99 -9.46 -14.29
C ARG A 142 8.34 -8.37 -13.26
N LEU A 143 8.78 -8.77 -12.07
CA LEU A 143 9.24 -7.90 -10.99
C LEU A 143 10.75 -8.04 -10.74
N ALA A 144 11.51 -8.59 -11.69
CA ALA A 144 12.97 -8.60 -11.60
C ALA A 144 13.49 -7.16 -11.44
N GLY A 145 14.36 -6.94 -10.44
CA GLY A 145 14.87 -5.62 -10.08
C GLY A 145 13.91 -4.74 -9.27
N TYR A 146 12.69 -5.20 -8.98
CA TYR A 146 11.74 -4.45 -8.15
C TYR A 146 11.98 -4.76 -6.66
N ARG A 147 12.75 -3.90 -5.98
CA ARG A 147 13.17 -4.06 -4.57
C ARG A 147 12.06 -4.41 -3.56
N TYR A 148 10.81 -3.98 -3.81
CA TYR A 148 9.71 -4.27 -2.90
C TYR A 148 9.28 -5.74 -2.92
N LEU A 149 9.60 -6.50 -3.98
CA LEU A 149 9.33 -7.93 -4.05
C LEU A 149 10.13 -8.70 -2.99
N PRO A 150 11.48 -8.64 -2.96
CA PRO A 150 12.26 -9.30 -1.90
C PRO A 150 11.99 -8.68 -0.52
N ALA A 151 11.71 -7.39 -0.40
CA ALA A 151 11.35 -6.78 0.89
C ALA A 151 10.02 -7.36 1.46
N THR A 152 9.01 -7.53 0.61
CA THR A 152 7.73 -8.15 1.00
C THR A 152 7.95 -9.61 1.41
N LYS A 153 8.74 -10.35 0.63
CA LYS A 153 9.10 -11.73 0.95
C LYS A 153 9.79 -11.84 2.32
N ALA A 154 10.73 -10.95 2.59
CA ALA A 154 11.48 -10.91 3.84
C ALA A 154 10.56 -10.70 5.05
N ASP A 155 9.63 -9.74 4.97
CA ASP A 155 8.65 -9.50 6.02
C ASP A 155 7.77 -10.74 6.29
N LEU A 156 7.25 -11.37 5.23
CA LEU A 156 6.42 -12.57 5.34
C LEU A 156 7.17 -13.75 5.96
N LEU A 157 8.44 -13.96 5.56
CA LEU A 157 9.30 -15.00 6.13
C LEU A 157 9.59 -14.76 7.61
N HIS A 158 9.88 -13.52 7.98
CA HIS A 158 10.11 -13.14 9.37
C HIS A 158 8.85 -13.39 10.24
N ARG A 159 7.66 -13.01 9.75
CA ARG A 159 6.37 -13.29 10.43
C ARG A 159 6.07 -14.79 10.57
N LEU A 160 6.73 -15.64 9.79
CA LEU A 160 6.68 -17.10 9.88
C LEU A 160 7.80 -17.71 10.74
N GLY A 161 8.67 -16.89 11.35
CA GLY A 161 9.83 -17.34 12.12
C GLY A 161 10.98 -17.91 11.25
N ARG A 162 10.98 -17.63 9.95
CA ARG A 162 12.00 -18.10 8.99
C ARG A 162 13.09 -17.05 8.82
N ASP A 163 13.74 -16.67 9.92
CA ASP A 163 14.60 -15.49 9.99
C ASP A 163 15.84 -15.57 9.08
N ALA A 164 16.44 -16.74 8.91
CA ALA A 164 17.58 -16.90 8.00
C ALA A 164 17.19 -16.58 6.55
N GLU A 165 16.05 -17.09 6.09
CA GLU A 165 15.56 -16.81 4.74
C GLU A 165 15.06 -15.37 4.60
N ALA A 166 14.47 -14.81 5.66
CA ALA A 166 14.11 -13.40 5.71
C ALA A 166 15.34 -12.50 5.56
N ALA A 167 16.44 -12.84 6.24
CA ALA A 167 17.69 -12.11 6.14
C ALA A 167 18.27 -12.13 4.72
N ASP A 168 18.23 -13.28 4.03
CA ASP A 168 18.63 -13.39 2.63
C ASP A 168 17.78 -12.49 1.72
N ALA A 169 16.46 -12.50 1.92
CA ALA A 169 15.54 -11.66 1.16
C ALA A 169 15.73 -10.15 1.45
N TYR A 170 16.00 -9.76 2.70
CA TYR A 170 16.34 -8.36 3.03
C TYR A 170 17.64 -7.91 2.36
N ARG A 171 18.67 -8.77 2.29
CA ARG A 171 19.91 -8.45 1.56
C ARG A 171 19.65 -8.25 0.07
N ALA A 172 18.84 -9.11 -0.56
CA ALA A 172 18.44 -8.92 -1.95
C ALA A 172 17.64 -7.61 -2.16
N ALA A 173 16.81 -7.21 -1.19
CA ALA A 173 16.11 -5.92 -1.25
C ALA A 173 17.07 -4.72 -1.12
N LEU A 174 18.10 -4.82 -0.28
CA LEU A 174 19.14 -3.81 -0.12
C LEU A 174 19.95 -3.61 -1.40
N GLU A 175 20.34 -4.69 -2.07
CA GLU A 175 21.09 -4.65 -3.33
C GLU A 175 20.32 -3.94 -4.46
N LEU A 176 18.98 -3.96 -4.40
CA LEU A 176 18.10 -3.32 -5.39
C LEU A 176 17.62 -1.91 -4.98
N SER A 177 18.06 -1.41 -3.82
CA SER A 177 17.63 -0.11 -3.31
C SER A 177 18.72 0.94 -3.52
N ASP A 178 18.40 2.02 -4.24
CA ASP A 178 19.31 3.15 -4.46
C ASP A 178 19.04 4.34 -3.52
N ASN A 179 18.03 4.23 -2.65
CA ASN A 179 17.62 5.29 -1.75
C ASN A 179 18.21 5.05 -0.35
N ALA A 180 19.09 5.94 0.10
CA ALA A 180 19.76 5.84 1.41
C ALA A 180 18.79 5.68 2.58
N VAL A 181 17.62 6.34 2.55
CA VAL A 181 16.62 6.24 3.63
C VAL A 181 15.95 4.87 3.63
N GLU A 182 15.72 4.30 2.45
CA GLU A 182 15.16 2.94 2.32
C GLU A 182 16.21 1.87 2.65
N GLN A 183 17.48 2.11 2.31
CA GLN A 183 18.58 1.24 2.73
C GLN A 183 18.73 1.19 4.24
N GLU A 184 18.70 2.35 4.92
CA GLU A 184 18.74 2.40 6.39
C GLU A 184 17.56 1.65 7.01
N PHE A 185 16.36 1.83 6.48
CA PHE A 185 15.16 1.10 6.91
C PHE A 185 15.30 -0.42 6.74
N LEU A 186 15.74 -0.89 5.57
CA LEU A 186 15.92 -2.32 5.30
C LEU A 186 17.08 -2.93 6.12
N ALA A 187 18.14 -2.17 6.38
CA ALA A 187 19.26 -2.60 7.22
C ALA A 187 18.84 -2.77 8.69
N ALA A 188 18.03 -1.85 9.22
CA ALA A 188 17.46 -1.98 10.56
C ALA A 188 16.66 -3.28 10.70
N ARG A 189 15.79 -3.58 9.71
CA ARG A 189 15.01 -4.82 9.65
C ARG A 189 15.88 -6.08 9.60
N LEU A 190 16.96 -6.06 8.83
CA LEU A 190 17.92 -7.17 8.76
C LEU A 190 18.63 -7.42 10.10
N SER A 191 18.91 -6.36 10.86
CA SER A 191 19.56 -6.47 12.17
C SER A 191 18.63 -6.88 13.32
N GLY A 192 17.32 -7.02 13.07
CA GLY A 192 16.34 -7.38 14.08
C GLY A 192 16.03 -6.28 15.11
N ALA A 193 16.39 -5.03 14.79
CA ALA A 193 16.11 -3.84 15.59
C ALA A 193 14.73 -3.25 15.28
#